data_AF-A0A0D0CYK4-F1
#
_entry.id   AF-A0A0D0CYK4-F1
#
_cell.length_a   1.000
_cell.length_b   1.000
_cell.length_c   1.000
_cell.angle_alpha   90.00
_cell.angle_beta   90.00
_cell.angle_gamma   90.00
#
_symmetry.space_group_name_H-M   'P 1'
#
loop_
_entity.id
_entity.type
_entity.pdbx_description
1 polymer ?
#
loop_
_entity_poly.entity_id
_entity_poly.type
_entity_poly.pdbx_seq_one_letter_code
_entity_poly.pdbx_strand_id
1 'polypeptide(L)'
;LVEEELQLRQGQANDSLARLRAALGNLAIIYRQNLQSANSVWSETRAQKAIADARKKAFRHTHSYHRAQKAMEYLGAPKDILDSYKDISSTDLSTNKDVTEENQFGQGTDSLPWFWRMEGVGGDSANAWMDEFYRINWLKVRARYHQWSEELTLVRHEMYWIRKWFEGQEEEWNRRASQSQEAGYKVYAERKVILYHSYAEDAVMRFQGKMSQPAS
;
A
#
# COMPACT_ATOMS: atom_id res chain seq x y z
N LEU A 1 -40.55 -11.32 -0.45
CA LEU A 1 -40.68 -9.86 -0.23
C LEU A 1 -39.43 -9.23 0.40
N VAL A 2 -39.14 -9.44 1.69
CA VAL A 2 -37.95 -8.80 2.33
C VAL A 2 -36.63 -9.27 1.70
N GLU A 3 -36.50 -10.57 1.43
CA GLU A 3 -35.30 -11.15 0.82
C GLU A 3 -35.08 -10.69 -0.63
N GLU A 4 -36.16 -10.62 -1.42
CA GLU A 4 -36.11 -10.10 -2.80
C GLU A 4 -35.75 -8.61 -2.83
N GLU A 5 -36.32 -7.80 -1.93
CA GLU A 5 -35.96 -6.39 -1.79
C GLU A 5 -34.50 -6.24 -1.38
N LEU A 6 -33.98 -7.10 -0.49
CA LEU A 6 -32.58 -7.10 -0.09
C LEU A 6 -31.65 -7.38 -1.30
N GLN A 7 -31.98 -8.38 -2.13
CA GLN A 7 -31.24 -8.66 -3.36
C GLN A 7 -31.25 -7.46 -4.32
N LEU A 8 -32.39 -6.78 -4.47
CA LEU A 8 -32.48 -5.56 -5.27
C LEU A 8 -31.57 -4.44 -4.72
N ARG A 9 -31.51 -4.26 -3.40
CA ARG A 9 -30.62 -3.25 -2.79
C ARG A 9 -29.14 -3.59 -2.95
N GLN A 10 -28.77 -4.87 -2.87
CA GLN A 10 -27.41 -5.31 -3.18
C GLN A 10 -27.05 -5.02 -4.64
N GLY A 11 -27.94 -5.30 -5.58
CA GLY A 11 -27.78 -4.96 -7.00
C GLY A 11 -27.59 -3.45 -7.20
N GLN A 12 -28.44 -2.62 -6.57
CA GLN A 12 -28.33 -1.16 -6.63
C GLN A 12 -27.01 -0.63 -6.05
N ALA A 13 -26.54 -1.22 -4.94
CA ALA A 13 -25.26 -0.86 -4.33
C ALA A 13 -24.11 -1.22 -5.28
N ASN A 14 -24.11 -2.43 -5.83
CA ASN A 14 -23.10 -2.91 -6.78
C ASN A 14 -23.05 -2.03 -8.05
N ASP A 15 -24.20 -1.75 -8.68
CA ASP A 15 -24.27 -0.86 -9.84
C ASP A 15 -23.75 0.55 -9.53
N SER A 16 -24.08 1.08 -8.36
CA SER A 16 -23.61 2.40 -7.92
C SER A 16 -22.10 2.41 -7.75
N LEU A 17 -21.51 1.36 -7.16
CA LEU A 17 -20.06 1.20 -7.05
C LEU A 17 -19.40 1.05 -8.43
N ALA A 18 -19.98 0.28 -9.35
CA ALA A 18 -19.47 0.12 -10.71
C ALA A 18 -19.36 1.48 -11.43
N ARG A 19 -20.44 2.26 -11.37
CA ARG A 19 -20.51 3.60 -11.96
C ARG A 19 -19.60 4.60 -11.25
N LEU A 20 -19.44 4.49 -9.92
CA LEU A 20 -18.49 5.28 -9.16
C LEU A 20 -17.06 5.05 -9.65
N ARG A 21 -16.64 3.79 -9.80
CA ARG A 21 -15.30 3.43 -10.31
C ARG A 21 -15.09 3.99 -11.73
N ALA A 22 -16.07 3.84 -12.62
CA ALA A 22 -15.99 4.41 -13.96
C ALA A 22 -15.89 5.96 -13.95
N ALA A 23 -16.60 6.65 -13.05
CA ALA A 23 -16.52 8.10 -12.91
C ALA A 23 -15.15 8.57 -12.40
N LEU A 24 -14.60 7.90 -11.38
CA LEU A 24 -13.25 8.16 -10.88
C LEU A 24 -12.19 7.81 -11.92
N GLY A 25 -12.45 6.80 -12.74
CA GLY A 25 -11.59 6.41 -13.84
C GLY A 25 -11.49 7.48 -14.92
N ASN A 26 -12.64 7.97 -15.39
CA ASN A 26 -12.70 9.10 -16.31
C ASN A 26 -12.01 10.35 -15.73
N LEU A 27 -12.16 10.61 -14.43
CA LEU A 27 -11.49 11.71 -13.75
C LEU A 27 -9.96 11.58 -13.87
N ALA A 28 -9.40 10.39 -13.66
CA ALA A 28 -7.96 10.15 -13.82
C ALA A 28 -7.46 10.36 -15.25
N ILE A 29 -8.23 9.92 -16.27
CA ILE A 29 -7.91 10.19 -17.68
C ILE A 29 -7.84 11.69 -17.95
N ILE A 30 -8.84 12.44 -17.48
CA ILE A 30 -8.90 13.90 -17.65
C ILE A 30 -7.67 14.55 -17.01
N TYR A 31 -7.29 14.14 -15.79
CA TYR A 31 -6.07 14.64 -15.16
C TYR A 31 -4.82 14.38 -16.00
N ARG A 32 -4.63 13.16 -16.51
CA ARG A 32 -3.48 12.81 -17.35
C ARG A 32 -3.42 13.64 -18.64
N GLN A 33 -4.55 13.81 -19.32
CA GLN A 33 -4.64 14.62 -20.54
C GLN A 33 -4.28 16.09 -20.25
N ASN A 34 -4.82 16.65 -19.17
CA ASN A 34 -4.57 18.04 -18.80
C ASN A 34 -3.11 18.31 -18.44
N LEU A 35 -2.44 17.38 -17.73
CA LEU A 35 -1.00 17.49 -17.44
C LEU A 35 -0.15 17.55 -18.72
N GLN A 36 -0.61 16.92 -19.81
CA GLN A 36 0.12 16.88 -21.09
C GLN A 36 -0.20 18.07 -22.02
N SER A 37 -1.39 18.68 -21.90
CA SER A 37 -1.91 19.62 -22.91
C SER A 37 -2.09 21.07 -22.43
N ALA A 38 -1.74 21.41 -21.19
CA ALA A 38 -2.03 22.73 -20.61
C ALA A 38 -1.09 23.84 -21.12
N ASN A 39 -1.34 24.32 -22.34
CA ASN A 39 -0.59 25.44 -22.94
C ASN A 39 -1.44 26.72 -23.11
N SER A 40 -2.72 26.72 -22.68
CA SER A 40 -3.60 27.90 -22.81
C SER A 40 -4.65 28.02 -21.71
N VAL A 41 -5.12 29.26 -21.46
CA VAL A 41 -6.18 29.58 -20.47
C VAL A 41 -7.52 28.89 -20.84
N TRP A 42 -7.85 28.81 -22.13
CA TRP A 42 -9.10 28.17 -22.58
C TRP A 42 -9.08 26.65 -22.38
N SER A 43 -7.93 26.00 -22.62
CA SER A 43 -7.75 24.59 -22.31
C SER A 43 -7.87 24.33 -20.81
N GLU A 44 -7.37 25.24 -19.98
CA GLU A 44 -7.43 25.13 -18.52
C GLU A 44 -8.86 25.24 -17.98
N THR A 45 -9.67 26.18 -18.47
CA THR A 45 -11.08 26.31 -18.04
C THR A 45 -11.93 25.10 -18.46
N ARG A 46 -11.72 24.56 -19.68
CA ARG A 46 -12.44 23.37 -20.15
C ARG A 46 -12.06 22.13 -19.34
N ALA A 47 -10.77 21.98 -19.05
CA ALA A 47 -10.23 20.95 -18.17
C ALA A 47 -10.86 21.00 -16.78
N GLN A 48 -10.88 22.17 -16.15
CA GLN A 48 -11.49 22.36 -14.83
C GLN A 48 -12.99 22.02 -14.82
N LYS A 49 -13.73 22.41 -15.88
CA LYS A 49 -15.15 22.04 -16.03
C LYS A 49 -15.33 20.52 -16.15
N ALA A 50 -14.52 19.85 -16.96
CA ALA A 50 -14.57 18.40 -17.10
C ALA A 50 -14.27 17.66 -15.78
N ILE A 51 -13.29 18.16 -15.01
CA ILE A 51 -12.97 17.67 -13.66
C ILE A 51 -14.18 17.84 -12.72
N ALA A 52 -14.79 19.03 -12.70
CA ALA A 52 -15.95 19.31 -11.87
C ALA A 52 -17.14 18.41 -12.22
N ASP A 53 -17.41 18.20 -13.51
CA ASP A 53 -18.50 17.34 -13.99
C ASP A 53 -18.25 15.87 -13.63
N ALA A 54 -17.02 15.37 -13.78
CA ALA A 54 -16.64 14.02 -13.40
C ALA A 54 -16.77 13.80 -11.88
N ARG A 55 -16.32 14.75 -11.05
CA ARG A 55 -16.52 14.71 -9.59
C ARG A 55 -18.00 14.71 -9.22
N LYS A 56 -18.82 15.54 -9.88
CA LYS A 56 -20.26 15.58 -9.65
C LYS A 56 -20.94 14.25 -10.01
N LYS A 57 -20.42 13.49 -10.98
CA LYS A 57 -20.90 12.13 -11.27
C LYS A 57 -20.50 11.15 -10.17
N ALA A 58 -19.25 11.19 -9.72
CA ALA A 58 -18.77 10.35 -8.61
C ALA A 58 -19.62 10.55 -7.35
N PHE A 59 -19.82 11.79 -6.90
CA PHE A 59 -20.66 12.09 -5.72
C PHE A 59 -22.10 11.59 -5.87
N ARG A 60 -22.70 11.72 -7.07
CA ARG A 60 -24.04 11.17 -7.32
C ARG A 60 -24.09 9.66 -7.11
N HIS A 61 -23.09 8.93 -7.58
CA HIS A 61 -23.01 7.48 -7.40
C HIS A 61 -22.74 7.10 -5.94
N THR A 62 -21.91 7.86 -5.22
CA THR A 62 -21.72 7.68 -3.76
C THR A 62 -23.03 7.85 -3.00
N HIS A 63 -23.83 8.88 -3.32
CA HIS A 63 -25.13 9.07 -2.67
C HIS A 63 -26.11 7.94 -2.96
N SER A 64 -26.17 7.45 -4.20
CA SER A 64 -27.00 6.28 -4.56
C SER A 64 -26.57 5.03 -3.80
N TYR A 65 -25.26 4.82 -3.64
CA TYR A 65 -24.70 3.74 -2.84
C TYR A 65 -25.11 3.84 -1.36
N HIS A 66 -24.89 4.99 -0.71
CA HIS A 66 -25.28 5.19 0.70
C HIS A 66 -26.79 5.02 0.91
N ARG A 67 -27.61 5.40 -0.08
CA ARG A 67 -29.07 5.17 -0.02
C ARG A 67 -29.40 3.67 -0.05
N ALA A 68 -28.73 2.90 -0.90
CA ALA A 68 -28.91 1.45 -0.96
C ALA A 68 -28.41 0.77 0.32
N GLN A 69 -27.25 1.18 0.84
CA GLN A 69 -26.68 0.68 2.10
C GLN A 69 -27.62 0.91 3.29
N LYS A 70 -28.12 2.13 3.48
CA LYS A 70 -29.11 2.42 4.54
C LYS A 70 -30.38 1.60 4.38
N ALA A 71 -30.85 1.38 3.15
CA ALA A 71 -32.01 0.53 2.92
C ALA A 71 -31.75 -0.93 3.34
N MET A 72 -30.55 -1.46 3.09
CA MET A 72 -30.15 -2.80 3.57
C MET A 72 -30.12 -2.88 5.09
N GLU A 73 -29.62 -1.84 5.77
CA GLU A 73 -29.63 -1.75 7.23
C GLU A 73 -31.07 -1.76 7.79
N TYR A 74 -31.99 -0.97 7.20
CA TYR A 74 -33.39 -0.94 7.63
C TYR A 74 -34.13 -2.26 7.40
N LEU A 75 -33.75 -3.02 6.37
CA LEU A 75 -34.34 -4.33 6.08
C LEU A 75 -33.79 -5.46 6.99
N GLY A 76 -32.84 -5.15 7.88
CA GLY A 76 -32.23 -6.12 8.78
C GLY A 76 -31.30 -7.09 8.06
N ALA A 77 -30.53 -6.60 7.08
CA ALA A 77 -29.58 -7.42 6.34
C ALA A 77 -28.62 -8.18 7.28
N PRO A 78 -28.25 -9.44 6.94
CA PRO A 78 -27.24 -10.19 7.67
C PRO A 78 -25.93 -9.40 7.79
N LYS A 79 -25.26 -9.58 8.93
CA LYS A 79 -24.02 -8.85 9.25
C LYS A 79 -22.93 -9.09 8.20
N ASP A 80 -22.84 -10.30 7.65
CA ASP A 80 -21.86 -10.66 6.60
C ASP A 80 -22.01 -9.79 5.34
N ILE A 81 -23.25 -9.47 4.97
CA ILE A 81 -23.55 -8.59 3.84
C ILE A 81 -23.18 -7.14 4.20
N LEU A 82 -23.53 -6.68 5.40
CA LEU A 82 -23.20 -5.32 5.85
C LEU A 82 -21.69 -5.09 5.94
N ASP A 83 -20.92 -6.08 6.40
CA ASP A 83 -19.45 -6.01 6.51
C ASP A 83 -18.76 -5.91 5.13
N SER A 84 -19.41 -6.41 4.08
CA SER A 84 -18.95 -6.29 2.69
C SER A 84 -19.14 -4.88 2.11
N TYR A 85 -20.11 -4.11 2.64
CA TYR A 85 -20.46 -2.77 2.17
C TYR A 85 -20.02 -1.71 3.19
N LYS A 86 -18.82 -1.15 2.98
CA LYS A 86 -18.21 -0.19 3.90
C LYS A 86 -18.54 1.26 3.53
N ASP A 87 -18.44 2.17 4.49
CA ASP A 87 -18.63 3.60 4.24
C ASP A 87 -17.59 4.14 3.23
N ILE A 88 -17.97 5.18 2.47
CA ILE A 88 -17.10 5.83 1.48
C ILE A 88 -16.79 7.25 1.98
N SER A 89 -15.54 7.47 2.36
CA SER A 89 -15.05 8.78 2.79
C SER A 89 -14.78 9.70 1.58
N SER A 90 -14.78 11.01 1.81
CA SER A 90 -14.34 11.98 0.79
C SER A 90 -12.88 11.76 0.37
N THR A 91 -12.04 11.20 1.25
CA THR A 91 -10.64 10.84 0.95
C THR A 91 -10.57 9.74 -0.10
N ASP A 92 -11.52 8.81 -0.09
CA ASP A 92 -11.58 7.69 -1.03
C ASP A 92 -12.03 8.12 -2.44
N LEU A 93 -12.63 9.30 -2.55
CA LEU A 93 -13.06 9.93 -3.80
C LEU A 93 -11.98 10.80 -4.44
N SER A 94 -10.84 10.99 -3.76
CA SER A 94 -9.69 11.62 -4.38
C SER A 94 -9.18 10.73 -5.51
N THR A 95 -8.89 11.32 -6.67
CA THR A 95 -8.21 10.61 -7.76
C THR A 95 -6.93 10.02 -7.19
N ASN A 96 -6.77 8.69 -7.27
CA ASN A 96 -5.52 8.06 -6.86
C ASN A 96 -4.40 8.64 -7.73
N LYS A 97 -3.42 9.28 -7.07
CA LYS A 97 -2.29 9.93 -7.73
C LYS A 97 -1.40 8.93 -8.45
N ASP A 98 -1.46 7.65 -8.07
CA ASP A 98 -0.78 6.53 -8.73
C ASP A 98 -1.17 6.36 -10.21
N VAL A 99 -2.31 6.93 -10.60
CA VAL A 99 -2.94 6.83 -11.93
C VAL A 99 -2.59 8.04 -12.78
N THR A 100 -2.35 9.19 -12.13
CA THR A 100 -1.99 10.44 -12.79
C THR A 100 -0.49 10.60 -12.94
N GLU A 101 0.31 10.00 -12.04
CA GLU A 101 1.77 10.07 -12.03
C GLU A 101 2.39 8.67 -11.92
N GLU A 102 2.81 8.13 -13.05
CA GLU A 102 3.34 6.76 -13.19
C GLU A 102 4.67 6.56 -12.43
N ASN A 103 5.46 7.62 -12.25
CA ASN A 103 6.85 7.58 -11.77
C ASN A 103 7.10 8.36 -10.45
N GLN A 104 6.08 8.62 -9.63
CA GLN A 104 6.29 9.39 -8.40
C GLN A 104 6.96 8.54 -7.31
N PHE A 105 8.11 9.01 -6.81
CA PHE A 105 8.79 8.46 -5.64
C PHE A 105 7.95 8.72 -4.37
N GLY A 106 7.78 7.72 -3.49
CA GLY A 106 7.10 7.89 -2.19
C GLY A 106 5.67 7.34 -2.06
N GLN A 107 5.18 6.55 -3.02
CA GLN A 107 3.84 5.91 -3.03
C GLN A 107 3.64 4.80 -1.96
N GLY A 108 4.46 4.76 -0.91
CA GLY A 108 4.56 3.62 0.02
C GLY A 108 3.29 3.30 0.81
N THR A 109 2.34 4.24 0.92
CA THR A 109 1.18 4.12 1.83
C THR A 109 -0.18 4.14 1.13
N ASP A 110 -0.23 4.48 -0.16
CA ASP A 110 -1.51 4.64 -0.86
C ASP A 110 -2.07 3.26 -1.25
N SER A 111 -2.92 2.73 -0.36
CA SER A 111 -3.80 1.61 -0.66
C SER A 111 -5.03 2.16 -1.35
N LEU A 112 -5.41 1.56 -2.49
CA LEU A 112 -6.70 1.83 -3.10
C LEU A 112 -7.85 1.66 -2.09
N PRO A 113 -8.91 2.50 -2.19
CA PRO A 113 -10.13 2.31 -1.43
C PRO A 113 -10.71 0.91 -1.59
N TRP A 114 -11.41 0.42 -0.56
CA TRP A 114 -11.93 -0.94 -0.49
C TRP A 114 -12.81 -1.32 -1.69
N PHE A 115 -13.59 -0.37 -2.22
CA PHE A 115 -14.50 -0.64 -3.31
C PHE A 115 -13.76 -1.02 -4.60
N TRP A 116 -12.49 -0.63 -4.81
CA TRP A 116 -11.71 -1.08 -5.97
C TRP A 116 -11.34 -2.57 -5.93
N ARG A 117 -11.44 -3.23 -4.77
CA ARG A 117 -11.10 -4.65 -4.57
C ARG A 117 -12.31 -5.58 -4.60
N MET A 118 -13.52 -5.05 -4.75
CA MET A 118 -14.74 -5.86 -4.77
C MET A 118 -14.87 -6.62 -6.10
N GLU A 119 -14.90 -7.94 -6.01
CA GLU A 119 -15.06 -8.86 -7.14
C GLU A 119 -16.53 -8.92 -7.62
N GLY A 120 -16.76 -9.14 -8.92
CA GLY A 120 -18.12 -9.31 -9.48
C GLY A 120 -18.96 -8.03 -9.66
N VAL A 121 -18.40 -6.85 -9.39
CA VAL A 121 -19.10 -5.56 -9.53
C VAL A 121 -18.83 -4.88 -10.89
N GLY A 122 -18.31 -5.64 -11.85
CA GLY A 122 -18.10 -5.18 -13.24
C GLY A 122 -19.23 -5.72 -14.12
N GLY A 123 -20.27 -4.92 -14.35
CA GLY A 123 -21.15 -5.15 -15.50
C GLY A 123 -20.39 -4.90 -16.81
N ASP A 124 -20.95 -5.38 -17.93
CA ASP A 124 -20.46 -5.31 -19.33
C ASP A 124 -20.00 -3.92 -19.85
N SER A 125 -19.99 -2.87 -19.03
CA SER A 125 -19.41 -1.57 -19.35
C SER A 125 -17.94 -1.45 -18.92
N ALA A 126 -17.17 -2.54 -19.01
CA ALA A 126 -15.72 -2.51 -18.83
C ALA A 126 -15.11 -1.74 -20.01
N ASN A 127 -14.95 -0.42 -19.85
CA ASN A 127 -14.14 0.36 -20.76
C ASN A 127 -12.72 -0.21 -20.72
N ALA A 128 -12.09 -0.46 -21.89
CA ALA A 128 -10.72 -1.01 -21.99
C ALA A 128 -9.69 -0.30 -21.08
N TRP A 129 -9.93 0.97 -20.76
CA TRP A 129 -9.14 1.74 -19.81
C TRP A 129 -9.24 1.22 -18.35
N MET A 130 -10.42 0.79 -17.90
CA MET A 130 -10.62 0.20 -16.56
C MET A 130 -9.82 -1.10 -16.41
N ASP A 131 -9.80 -1.93 -17.46
CA ASP A 131 -9.03 -3.18 -17.46
C ASP A 131 -7.53 -2.89 -17.38
N GLU A 132 -7.05 -1.91 -18.16
CA GLU A 132 -5.65 -1.47 -18.09
C GLU A 132 -5.31 -0.88 -16.72
N PHE A 133 -6.22 -0.11 -16.12
CA PHE A 133 -6.06 0.41 -14.76
C PHE A 133 -5.90 -0.72 -13.74
N TYR A 134 -6.77 -1.74 -13.78
CA TYR A 134 -6.68 -2.88 -12.87
C TYR A 134 -5.40 -3.68 -13.08
N ARG A 135 -4.99 -3.88 -14.34
CA ARG A 135 -3.74 -4.55 -14.70
C ARG A 135 -2.52 -3.82 -14.14
N ILE A 136 -2.41 -2.50 -14.36
CA ILE A 136 -1.29 -1.69 -13.86
C ILE A 136 -1.26 -1.72 -12.33
N ASN A 137 -2.39 -1.51 -11.69
CA ASN A 137 -2.47 -1.52 -10.24
C ASN A 137 -2.09 -2.89 -9.66
N TRP A 138 -2.54 -3.98 -10.27
CA TRP A 138 -2.15 -5.34 -9.88
C TRP A 138 -0.63 -5.55 -10.02
N LEU A 139 -0.03 -5.12 -11.14
CA LEU A 139 1.42 -5.20 -11.33
C LEU A 139 2.18 -4.42 -10.25
N LYS A 140 1.73 -3.21 -9.89
CA LYS A 140 2.33 -2.40 -8.82
C LYS A 140 2.22 -3.09 -7.46
N VAL A 141 1.05 -3.60 -7.09
CA VAL A 141 0.86 -4.34 -5.83
C VAL A 141 1.74 -5.58 -5.79
N ARG A 142 1.82 -6.33 -6.89
CA ARG A 142 2.68 -7.52 -7.00
C ARG A 142 4.16 -7.17 -6.88
N ALA A 143 4.62 -6.09 -7.52
CA ALA A 143 5.99 -5.62 -7.41
C ALA A 143 6.33 -5.23 -5.96
N ARG A 144 5.45 -4.50 -5.28
CA ARG A 144 5.61 -4.17 -3.84
C ARG A 144 5.70 -5.41 -2.97
N TYR A 145 4.82 -6.39 -3.21
CA TYR A 145 4.85 -7.66 -2.49
C TYR A 145 6.20 -8.36 -2.63
N HIS A 146 6.72 -8.46 -3.85
CA HIS A 146 8.03 -9.07 -4.11
C HIS A 146 9.17 -8.30 -3.42
N GLN A 147 9.18 -6.97 -3.53
CA GLN A 147 10.17 -6.13 -2.87
C GLN A 147 10.16 -6.30 -1.35
N TRP A 148 8.99 -6.26 -0.71
CA TRP A 148 8.90 -6.48 0.74
C TRP A 148 9.28 -7.90 1.15
N SER A 149 8.98 -8.90 0.30
CA SER A 149 9.41 -10.29 0.54
C SER A 149 10.93 -10.43 0.46
N GLU A 150 11.56 -9.78 -0.51
CA GLU A 150 13.02 -9.71 -0.67
C GLU A 150 13.65 -8.95 0.50
N GLU A 151 13.16 -7.76 0.82
CA GLU A 151 13.65 -6.92 1.93
C GLU A 151 13.51 -7.63 3.27
N LEU A 152 12.39 -8.31 3.53
CA LEU A 152 12.24 -9.13 4.73
C LEU A 152 13.31 -10.22 4.78
N THR A 153 13.61 -10.87 3.66
CA THR A 153 14.65 -11.91 3.60
C THR A 153 16.04 -11.31 3.86
N LEU A 154 16.35 -10.17 3.24
CA LEU A 154 17.61 -9.45 3.43
C LEU A 154 17.80 -9.01 4.87
N VAL A 155 16.81 -8.34 5.48
CA VAL A 155 16.87 -7.86 6.86
C VAL A 155 17.12 -9.01 7.84
N ARG A 156 16.51 -10.18 7.62
CA ARG A 156 16.75 -11.37 8.45
C ARG A 156 18.20 -11.89 8.35
N HIS A 157 18.81 -11.79 7.17
CA HIS A 157 20.22 -12.13 6.97
C HIS A 157 21.15 -11.04 7.52
N GLU A 158 20.83 -9.77 7.34
CA GLU A 158 21.59 -8.64 7.90
C GLU A 158 21.63 -8.69 9.42
N MET A 159 20.51 -9.00 10.09
CA MET A 159 20.48 -9.22 11.55
C MET A 159 21.46 -10.33 11.97
N TYR A 160 21.52 -11.42 11.21
CA TYR A 160 22.48 -12.50 11.45
C TYR A 160 23.93 -12.04 11.21
N TRP A 161 24.19 -11.33 10.12
CA TRP A 161 25.52 -10.84 9.78
C TRP A 161 26.03 -9.76 10.75
N ILE A 162 25.17 -8.88 11.25
CA ILE A 162 25.53 -7.88 12.27
C ILE A 162 26.06 -8.57 13.52
N ARG A 163 25.36 -9.59 14.00
CA ARG A 163 25.85 -10.41 15.12
C ARG A 163 27.19 -11.05 14.80
N LYS A 164 27.31 -11.72 13.64
CA LYS A 164 28.58 -12.35 13.21
C LYS A 164 29.72 -11.35 13.08
N TRP A 165 29.42 -10.13 12.65
CA TRP A 165 30.40 -9.06 12.56
C TRP A 165 30.87 -8.60 13.94
N PHE A 166 29.96 -8.47 14.93
CA PHE A 166 30.36 -8.19 16.31
C PHE A 166 31.22 -9.30 16.91
N GLU A 167 30.87 -10.57 16.71
CA GLU A 167 31.69 -11.73 17.13
C GLU A 167 33.09 -11.67 16.50
N GLY A 168 33.18 -11.42 15.19
CA GLY A 168 34.47 -11.29 14.51
C GLY A 168 35.28 -10.07 14.98
N GLN A 169 34.63 -8.96 15.32
CA GLN A 169 35.31 -7.80 15.92
C GLN A 169 35.86 -8.14 17.31
N GLU A 170 35.08 -8.84 18.14
CA GLU A 170 35.53 -9.31 19.45
C GLU A 170 36.81 -10.16 19.33
N GLU A 171 36.81 -11.15 18.42
CA GLU A 171 37.97 -12.01 18.15
C GLU A 171 39.20 -11.20 17.68
N GLU A 172 39.00 -10.26 16.76
CA GLU A 172 40.09 -9.43 16.24
C GLU A 172 40.68 -8.51 17.32
N TRP A 173 39.86 -7.93 18.19
CA TRP A 173 40.35 -7.11 19.30
C TRP A 173 41.04 -7.97 20.37
N ASN A 174 40.57 -9.20 20.62
CA ASN A 174 41.23 -10.17 21.50
C ASN A 174 42.62 -10.54 20.97
N ARG A 175 42.74 -10.76 19.66
CA ARG A 175 44.01 -11.03 18.98
C ARG A 175 44.97 -9.84 19.15
N ARG A 176 44.49 -8.61 18.96
CA ARG A 176 45.30 -7.39 19.14
C ARG A 176 45.75 -7.19 20.59
N ALA A 177 44.88 -7.45 21.57
CA ALA A 177 45.24 -7.39 22.99
C ALA A 177 46.36 -8.38 23.33
N SER A 178 46.29 -9.59 22.77
CA SER A 178 47.27 -10.65 23.00
C SER A 178 48.64 -10.36 22.38
N GLN A 179 48.68 -9.60 21.28
CA GLN A 179 49.91 -9.25 20.58
C GLN A 179 50.55 -7.93 21.05
N SER A 180 49.83 -7.15 21.85
CA SER A 180 50.32 -5.84 22.29
C SER A 180 51.31 -5.98 23.45
N GLN A 181 52.48 -5.37 23.31
CA GLN A 181 53.48 -5.29 24.38
C GLN A 181 53.31 -4.06 25.28
N GLU A 182 52.60 -3.03 24.80
CA GLU A 182 52.38 -1.79 25.55
C GLU A 182 51.09 -1.88 26.39
N ALA A 183 51.21 -1.63 27.69
CA ALA A 183 50.12 -1.77 28.63
C ALA A 183 48.89 -0.92 28.29
N GLY A 184 49.09 0.30 27.77
CA GLY A 184 48.00 1.20 27.40
C GLY A 184 47.17 0.68 26.22
N TYR A 185 47.84 0.20 25.15
CA TYR A 185 47.16 -0.38 24.00
C TYR A 185 46.47 -1.70 24.34
N LYS A 186 47.07 -2.51 25.22
CA LYS A 186 46.46 -3.73 25.72
C LYS A 186 45.14 -3.46 26.45
N VAL A 187 45.13 -2.54 27.42
CA VAL A 187 43.90 -2.18 28.16
C VAL A 187 42.82 -1.62 27.24
N TYR A 188 43.19 -0.81 26.23
CA TYR A 188 42.23 -0.30 25.26
C TYR A 188 41.62 -1.41 24.40
N ALA A 189 42.44 -2.36 23.93
CA ALA A 189 41.98 -3.50 23.15
C ALA A 189 41.06 -4.42 23.99
N GLU A 190 41.41 -4.70 25.24
CA GLU A 190 40.55 -5.44 26.18
C GLU A 190 39.20 -4.76 26.40
N ARG A 191 39.16 -3.42 26.51
CA ARG A 191 37.90 -2.67 26.60
C ARG A 191 37.06 -2.81 25.32
N LYS A 192 37.69 -2.88 24.15
CA LYS A 192 36.97 -3.09 22.87
C LYS A 192 36.38 -4.49 22.77
N VAL A 193 37.08 -5.52 23.26
CA VAL A 193 36.56 -6.89 23.36
C VAL A 193 35.24 -6.89 24.14
N ILE A 194 35.24 -6.35 25.36
CA ILE A 194 34.04 -6.30 26.21
C ILE A 194 32.88 -5.56 25.51
N LEU A 195 33.19 -4.46 24.82
CA LEU A 195 32.18 -3.70 24.08
C LEU A 195 31.54 -4.52 22.95
N TYR A 196 32.34 -5.13 22.08
CA TYR A 196 31.82 -5.91 20.96
C TYR A 196 31.10 -7.18 21.41
N HIS A 197 31.58 -7.80 22.50
CA HIS A 197 30.87 -8.88 23.17
C HIS A 197 29.46 -8.45 23.60
N SER A 198 29.34 -7.31 24.29
CA SER A 198 28.03 -6.79 24.72
C SER A 198 27.09 -6.45 23.56
N TYR A 199 27.63 -6.01 22.42
CA TYR A 199 26.83 -5.78 21.21
C TYR A 199 26.37 -7.07 20.56
N ALA A 200 27.20 -8.12 20.55
CA ALA A 200 26.79 -9.44 20.07
C ALA A 200 25.66 -10.03 20.94
N GLU A 201 25.76 -9.90 22.27
CA GLU A 201 24.72 -10.33 23.20
C GLU A 201 23.41 -9.55 23.01
N ASP A 202 23.46 -8.21 22.93
CA ASP A 202 22.28 -7.37 22.69
C ASP A 202 21.63 -7.70 21.33
N ALA A 203 22.44 -7.95 20.28
CA ALA A 203 21.93 -8.38 18.98
C ALA A 203 21.20 -9.74 19.05
N VAL A 204 21.74 -10.71 19.79
CA VAL A 204 21.06 -12.00 20.01
C VAL A 204 19.72 -11.81 20.70
N MET A 205 19.67 -11.00 21.76
CA MET A 205 18.42 -10.73 22.50
C MET A 205 17.39 -10.02 21.61
N ARG A 206 17.79 -8.97 20.88
CA ARG A 206 16.87 -8.17 20.05
C ARG A 206 16.38 -8.90 18.80
N PHE A 207 17.20 -9.78 18.23
CA PHE A 207 16.90 -10.48 16.97
C PHE A 207 16.45 -11.94 17.19
N GLN A 208 16.19 -12.34 18.43
CA GLN A 208 15.74 -13.69 18.78
C GLN A 208 14.51 -14.09 17.95
N GLY A 209 14.59 -15.25 17.29
CA GLY A 209 13.51 -15.78 16.43
C GLY A 209 13.28 -15.03 15.11
N LYS A 210 14.07 -13.99 14.82
CA LYS A 210 13.95 -13.17 13.60
C LYS A 210 15.09 -13.40 12.60
N MET A 211 16.24 -13.91 13.05
CA MET A 211 17.38 -14.16 12.19
C MET A 211 17.15 -15.34 11.23
N SER A 212 17.58 -15.21 9.98
CA SER A 212 17.68 -16.32 9.03
C SER A 212 19.12 -16.77 8.94
N GLN A 213 19.41 -18.00 9.38
CA GLN A 213 20.73 -18.59 9.18
C GLN A 213 20.86 -19.01 7.72
N PRO A 214 21.97 -18.67 7.02
CA PRO A 214 22.21 -19.20 5.69
C PRO A 214 22.27 -20.73 5.77
N ALA A 215 21.65 -21.41 4.81
CA ALA A 215 21.76 -22.86 4.69
C ALA A 215 23.24 -23.25 4.58
N SER A 216 23.66 -24.21 5.41
CA SER A 216 25.03 -24.74 5.46
C SER A 216 25.36 -25.58 4.24
#